data_AF-A0A523VCS3-F1
#
_entry.id   AF-A0A523VCS3-F1
#
_cell.length_a   1.000
_cell.length_b   1.000
_cell.length_c   1.000
_cell.angle_alpha   90.00
_cell.angle_beta   90.00
_cell.angle_gamma   90.00
#
_symmetry.space_group_name_H-M   'P 1'
#
loop_
_entity.id
_entity.type
_entity.pdbx_description
1 polymer ?
#
loop_
_entity_poly.entity_id
_entity_poly.type
_entity_poly.pdbx_seq_one_letter_code
_entity_poly.pdbx_strand_id
1 'polypeptide(L)'
;MAWLVTAVVLLATLLVPQLRTSPAAAAGIADYRFGVVEAYTAPSAAWELGAGWERISFRWNEIQPGNPEEWNVVPISDDALAVELSYGRQVVGLVNNTPDWATDWDTGAGVPQGLNL
;
A
#
# COMPACT_ATOMS: atom_id res chain seq x y z
N MET A 1 14.38 37.87 -43.38
CA MET A 1 13.54 37.96 -42.17
C MET A 1 12.54 36.80 -42.06
N ALA A 2 11.73 36.51 -43.09
CA ALA A 2 10.71 35.44 -43.05
C ALA A 2 11.26 34.04 -42.69
N TRP A 3 12.36 33.60 -43.31
CA TRP A 3 12.95 32.27 -43.09
C TRP A 3 13.44 32.02 -41.65
N LEU A 4 13.95 33.06 -40.98
CA LEU A 4 14.38 33.00 -39.58
C LEU A 4 13.18 32.83 -38.63
N VAL A 5 12.08 33.53 -38.92
CA VAL A 5 10.83 33.40 -38.16
C VAL A 5 10.25 32.00 -38.33
N THR A 6 10.24 31.46 -39.55
CA THR A 6 9.75 30.10 -39.82
C THR A 6 10.59 29.04 -39.11
N ALA A 7 11.92 29.18 -39.10
CA ALA A 7 12.82 28.25 -38.42
C ALA A 7 12.62 28.29 -36.88
N VAL A 8 12.46 29.47 -36.29
CA VAL A 8 12.21 29.61 -34.85
C VAL A 8 10.85 29.03 -34.46
N VAL A 9 9.82 29.22 -35.28
CA VAL A 9 8.49 28.65 -35.03
C VAL A 9 8.52 27.12 -35.12
N LEU A 10 9.20 26.54 -36.12
CA LEU A 10 9.35 25.09 -36.26
C LEU A 10 10.17 24.48 -35.12
N LEU A 11 11.20 25.18 -34.65
CA LEU A 11 12.02 24.73 -33.52
C LEU A 11 11.22 24.80 -32.21
N ALA A 12 10.44 25.87 -32.02
CA ALA A 12 9.57 26.01 -30.86
C ALA A 12 8.45 24.94 -30.84
N THR A 13 7.83 24.61 -31.98
CA THR A 13 6.80 23.56 -32.03
C THR A 13 7.36 22.16 -31.76
N LEU A 14 8.64 21.90 -32.06
CA LEU A 14 9.30 20.63 -31.75
C LEU A 14 9.76 20.54 -30.29
N LEU A 15 10.20 21.63 -29.66
CA LEU A 15 10.68 21.62 -28.27
C LEU A 15 9.56 21.71 -27.22
N VAL A 16 8.44 22.37 -27.52
CA VAL A 16 7.33 22.57 -26.56
C VAL A 16 6.68 21.25 -26.05
N PRO A 17 6.45 20.20 -26.86
CA PRO A 17 5.89 18.96 -26.35
C PRO A 17 6.88 18.12 -25.52
N GLN A 18 8.19 18.31 -25.68
CA GLN A 18 9.23 17.59 -24.91
C GLN A 18 9.28 18.02 -23.43
N LEU A 19 8.81 19.24 -23.14
CA LEU A 19 8.73 19.78 -21.77
C LEU A 19 7.47 19.32 -21.01
N ARG A 20 6.58 18.57 -21.67
CA ARG A 20 5.36 18.02 -21.07
C ARG A 20 5.61 16.57 -20.63
N THR A 21 6.39 16.39 -19.59
CA THR A 21 6.30 15.16 -18.79
C THR A 21 4.98 15.23 -18.03
N SER A 22 3.90 14.73 -18.63
CA SER A 22 2.73 14.37 -17.84
C SER A 22 3.18 13.26 -16.89
N PRO A 23 2.98 13.37 -15.56
CA PRO A 23 3.09 12.20 -14.73
C PRO A 23 2.16 11.15 -15.34
N ALA A 24 2.67 9.94 -15.56
CA ALA A 24 1.83 8.83 -15.94
C ALA A 24 0.89 8.59 -14.75
N ALA A 25 -0.30 9.19 -14.79
CA ALA A 25 -1.36 8.83 -13.89
C ALA A 25 -1.70 7.37 -14.20
N ALA A 26 -1.49 6.48 -13.23
CA ALA A 26 -2.05 5.16 -13.36
C ALA A 26 -3.56 5.32 -13.47
N ALA A 27 -4.20 4.52 -14.33
CA ALA A 27 -5.56 4.77 -14.81
C ALA A 27 -6.68 4.59 -13.75
N GLY A 28 -6.36 4.61 -12.45
CA GLY A 28 -7.25 4.07 -11.42
C GLY A 28 -7.55 2.59 -11.72
N ILE A 29 -6.57 1.86 -12.24
CA ILE A 29 -6.68 0.42 -12.46
C ILE A 29 -5.60 -0.21 -11.61
N ALA A 30 -6.00 -1.12 -10.74
CA ALA A 30 -5.10 -1.90 -9.90
C ALA A 30 -4.07 -2.67 -10.74
N ASP A 31 -2.78 -2.35 -10.60
CA ASP A 31 -1.67 -3.16 -11.12
C ASP A 31 -1.07 -4.00 -9.99
N TYR A 32 -1.37 -5.31 -9.96
CA TYR A 32 -0.93 -6.21 -8.90
C TYR A 32 0.60 -6.40 -8.81
N ARG A 33 1.39 -5.88 -9.75
CA ARG A 33 2.85 -5.87 -9.65
C ARG A 33 3.37 -4.71 -8.80
N PHE A 34 2.52 -3.71 -8.55
CA PHE A 34 2.83 -2.52 -7.77
C PHE A 34 1.90 -2.41 -6.56
N GLY A 35 2.47 -2.11 -5.40
CA GLY A 35 1.70 -2.04 -4.16
C GLY A 35 2.25 -1.03 -3.17
N VAL A 36 1.41 -0.67 -2.21
CA VAL A 36 1.68 0.30 -1.16
C VAL A 36 1.38 -0.35 0.18
N VAL A 37 2.29 -0.24 1.15
CA VAL A 37 2.12 -0.82 2.48
C VAL A 37 1.25 0.11 3.33
N GLU A 38 0.27 -0.46 4.05
CA GLU A 38 -0.74 0.27 4.82
C GLU A 38 -1.49 1.35 4.00
N ALA A 39 -1.96 0.97 2.79
CA ALA A 39 -2.59 1.90 1.84
C ALA A 39 -3.92 2.47 2.36
N TYR A 40 -4.61 1.74 3.25
CA TYR A 40 -5.82 2.20 3.95
C TYR A 40 -5.66 3.52 4.70
N THR A 41 -4.43 3.96 4.98
CA THR A 41 -4.16 5.27 5.61
C THR A 41 -4.36 6.45 4.65
N ALA A 42 -4.28 6.21 3.34
CA ALA A 42 -4.47 7.18 2.27
C ALA A 42 -5.05 6.50 1.01
N PRO A 43 -6.26 5.94 1.09
CA PRO A 43 -6.76 4.95 0.12
C PRO A 43 -6.98 5.53 -1.29
N SER A 44 -7.39 6.80 -1.38
CA SER A 44 -7.56 7.50 -2.65
C SER A 44 -6.22 7.80 -3.33
N ALA A 45 -5.18 8.13 -2.55
CA ALA A 45 -3.85 8.37 -3.11
C ALA A 45 -3.23 7.06 -3.66
N ALA A 46 -3.41 5.95 -2.94
CA ALA A 46 -2.99 4.63 -3.43
C ALA A 46 -3.72 4.23 -4.73
N TRP A 47 -5.00 4.58 -4.84
CA TRP A 47 -5.78 4.39 -6.07
C TRP A 47 -5.26 5.22 -7.25
N GLU A 48 -4.99 6.52 -7.03
CA GLU A 48 -4.42 7.40 -8.06
C GLU A 48 -3.03 6.92 -8.54
N LEU A 49 -2.27 6.28 -7.66
CA LEU A 49 -0.98 5.64 -7.99
C LEU A 49 -1.16 4.30 -8.72
N GLY A 50 -2.37 3.73 -8.77
CA GLY A 50 -2.64 2.43 -9.38
C GLY A 50 -2.12 1.24 -8.58
N ALA A 51 -1.95 1.40 -7.26
CA ALA A 51 -1.54 0.30 -6.39
C ALA A 51 -2.58 -0.83 -6.48
N GLY A 52 -2.15 -2.00 -6.95
CA GLY A 52 -3.02 -3.17 -7.06
C GLY A 52 -3.01 -4.07 -5.84
N TRP A 53 -2.04 -3.91 -4.94
CA TRP A 53 -2.02 -4.65 -3.68
C TRP A 53 -1.52 -3.79 -2.52
N GLU A 54 -1.86 -4.22 -1.31
CA GLU A 54 -1.28 -3.70 -0.08
C GLU A 54 -0.97 -4.82 0.91
N ARG A 55 -0.15 -4.48 1.91
CA ARG A 55 0.02 -5.30 3.11
C ARG A 55 -0.38 -4.49 4.33
N ILE A 56 -1.18 -5.11 5.18
CA ILE A 56 -1.62 -4.56 6.47
C ILE A 56 -0.97 -5.37 7.59
N SER A 57 -0.37 -4.67 8.55
CA SER A 57 0.29 -5.30 9.71
C SER A 57 -0.69 -5.47 10.88
N PHE A 58 -1.12 -6.71 11.11
CA PHE A 58 -1.97 -7.10 12.24
C PHE A 58 -1.09 -7.56 13.41
N ARG A 59 -0.82 -6.64 14.33
CA ARG A 59 -0.05 -6.93 15.54
C ARG A 59 -0.90 -7.72 16.52
N TRP A 60 -0.56 -9.00 16.73
CA TRP A 60 -1.35 -9.91 17.56
C TRP A 60 -1.46 -9.41 19.01
N ASN A 61 -0.37 -8.86 19.57
CA ASN A 61 -0.38 -8.28 20.91
C ASN A 61 -1.28 -7.04 21.08
N GLU A 62 -1.72 -6.40 19.99
CA GLU A 62 -2.71 -5.30 20.08
C GLU A 62 -4.14 -5.81 19.91
N ILE A 63 -4.31 -6.87 19.11
CA ILE A 63 -5.59 -7.54 18.90
C ILE A 63 -6.00 -8.32 20.16
N GLN A 64 -5.07 -9.05 20.78
CA GLN A 64 -5.29 -9.91 21.95
C GLN A 64 -4.21 -9.66 23.01
N PRO A 65 -4.24 -8.51 23.72
CA PRO A 65 -3.14 -8.12 24.59
C PRO A 65 -2.96 -9.01 25.82
N GLY A 66 -4.05 -9.44 26.46
CA GLY A 66 -4.01 -10.14 27.74
C GLY A 66 -4.27 -11.65 27.67
N ASN A 67 -5.18 -12.10 26.80
CA ASN A 67 -5.63 -13.49 26.74
C ASN A 67 -6.26 -13.83 25.37
N PRO A 68 -6.44 -15.12 25.04
CA PRO A 68 -7.03 -15.56 23.78
C PRO A 68 -8.52 -15.20 23.60
N GLU A 69 -9.24 -14.79 24.65
CA GLU A 69 -10.65 -14.38 24.55
C GLU A 69 -10.84 -12.89 24.21
N GLU A 70 -9.81 -12.07 24.41
CA GLU A 70 -9.82 -10.65 24.04
C GLU A 70 -9.76 -10.45 22.51
N TRP A 71 -10.42 -9.41 22.02
CA TRP A 71 -10.40 -9.07 20.59
C TRP A 71 -10.62 -7.58 20.34
N ASN A 72 -9.55 -6.87 19.99
CA ASN A 72 -9.59 -5.48 19.54
C ASN A 72 -9.60 -5.42 18.01
N VAL A 73 -10.49 -4.61 17.44
CA VAL A 73 -10.56 -4.39 15.97
C VAL A 73 -9.53 -3.33 15.57
N VAL A 74 -8.30 -3.78 15.32
CA VAL A 74 -7.15 -2.97 14.93
C VAL A 74 -6.28 -3.71 13.90
N PRO A 75 -5.54 -3.02 13.00
CA PRO A 75 -5.42 -1.55 12.89
C PRO A 75 -6.46 -0.91 11.95
N ILE A 76 -7.29 -1.72 11.30
CA ILE A 76 -8.24 -1.30 10.27
C ILE A 76 -9.65 -1.78 10.65
N SER A 77 -10.67 -0.97 10.37
CA SER A 77 -12.08 -1.37 10.51
C SER A 77 -12.56 -2.15 9.29
N ASP A 78 -13.64 -2.93 9.45
CA ASP A 78 -14.26 -3.65 8.33
C ASP A 78 -14.71 -2.69 7.20
N ASP A 79 -15.21 -1.50 7.54
CA ASP A 79 -15.61 -0.49 6.55
C ASP A 79 -14.40 0.04 5.75
N ALA A 80 -13.27 0.29 6.43
CA ALA A 80 -12.06 0.73 5.75
C ALA A 80 -11.48 -0.39 4.87
N LEU A 81 -11.50 -1.64 5.34
CA LEU A 81 -11.13 -2.80 4.53
C LEU A 81 -12.04 -2.94 3.29
N ALA A 82 -13.34 -2.72 3.44
CA ALA A 82 -14.29 -2.74 2.33
C ALA A 82 -13.96 -1.67 1.27
N VAL A 83 -13.48 -0.49 1.69
CA VAL A 83 -12.99 0.55 0.77
C VAL A 83 -11.78 0.05 -0.03
N GLU A 84 -10.80 -0.57 0.61
CA GLU A 84 -9.63 -1.14 -0.07
C GLU A 84 -10.04 -2.16 -1.14
N LEU A 85 -10.93 -3.08 -0.77
CA LEU A 85 -11.48 -4.09 -1.68
C LEU A 85 -12.28 -3.47 -2.83
N SER A 86 -13.01 -2.38 -2.57
CA SER A 86 -13.80 -1.67 -3.60
C SER A 86 -12.93 -1.01 -4.67
N TYR A 87 -11.69 -0.65 -4.32
CA TYR A 87 -10.66 -0.20 -5.26
C TYR A 87 -9.96 -1.36 -5.99
N GLY A 88 -10.43 -2.59 -5.83
CA GLY A 88 -9.86 -3.77 -6.49
C GLY A 88 -8.46 -4.12 -5.99
N ARG A 89 -8.07 -3.68 -4.79
CA ARG A 89 -6.78 -4.05 -4.20
C ARG A 89 -6.80 -5.47 -3.66
N GLN A 90 -5.71 -6.18 -3.85
CA GLN A 90 -5.41 -7.40 -3.10
C GLN A 90 -4.81 -7.01 -1.73
N VAL A 91 -5.52 -7.33 -0.66
CA VAL A 91 -5.09 -7.06 0.71
C VAL A 91 -4.38 -8.29 1.29
N VAL A 92 -3.14 -8.12 1.76
CA VAL A 92 -2.35 -9.17 2.42
C VAL A 92 -2.20 -8.85 3.90
N GLY A 93 -2.76 -9.68 4.78
CA GLY A 93 -2.57 -9.56 6.22
C GLY A 93 -1.24 -10.17 6.66
N LEU A 94 -0.38 -9.38 7.32
CA LEU A 94 0.79 -9.87 8.04
C LEU A 94 0.46 -9.92 9.53
N VAL A 95 0.42 -11.12 10.11
CA VAL A 95 0.35 -11.28 11.56
C VAL A 95 1.76 -11.30 12.13
N ASN A 96 2.03 -10.42 13.10
CA ASN A 96 3.31 -10.33 13.79
C ASN A 96 3.09 -9.95 15.27
N ASN A 97 4.18 -9.78 16.02
CA ASN A 97 4.16 -9.35 17.42
C ASN A 97 3.31 -10.26 18.31
N THR A 98 3.75 -11.49 18.50
CA THR A 98 3.16 -12.45 19.43
C THR A 98 3.00 -11.85 20.83
N PRO A 99 1.81 -11.95 21.47
CA PRO A 99 1.63 -11.49 22.84
C PRO A 99 2.39 -12.35 23.84
N ASP A 100 2.66 -11.79 25.02
CA ASP A 100 3.44 -12.46 26.06
C ASP A 100 2.83 -13.80 26.48
N TRP A 101 1.49 -13.89 26.53
CA TRP A 101 0.77 -15.11 26.91
C TRP A 101 0.89 -16.24 25.86
N ALA A 102 1.20 -15.91 24.60
CA ALA A 102 1.33 -16.85 23.49
C ALA A 102 2.78 -17.08 23.05
N THR A 103 3.74 -16.38 23.65
CA THR A 103 5.14 -16.46 23.27
C THR A 103 5.81 -17.67 23.93
N ASP A 104 6.59 -18.39 23.14
CA ASP A 104 7.55 -19.39 23.60
C ASP A 104 8.90 -18.72 23.87
N TRP A 105 9.08 -18.31 25.13
CA TRP A 105 10.30 -17.64 25.58
C TRP A 105 11.54 -18.56 25.59
N ASP A 106 11.36 -19.88 25.53
CA ASP A 106 12.45 -20.85 25.51
C ASP A 106 12.99 -21.06 24.08
N THR A 107 12.13 -20.96 23.07
CA THR A 107 12.50 -21.12 21.64
C THR A 107 13.05 -19.83 21.03
N GLY A 108 12.62 -18.66 21.50
CA GLY A 108 13.15 -17.36 21.07
C GLY A 108 12.17 -16.21 21.30
N ALA A 109 12.70 -14.99 21.36
CA ALA A 109 11.87 -13.81 21.61
C ALA A 109 10.79 -13.63 20.53
N GLY A 110 9.52 -13.71 20.95
CA GLY A 110 8.36 -13.45 20.11
C GLY A 110 7.93 -14.60 19.19
N VAL A 111 8.50 -15.81 19.32
CA VAL A 111 8.03 -17.00 18.59
C VAL A 111 6.72 -17.51 19.22
N PRO A 112 5.63 -17.70 18.45
CA PRO A 112 4.44 -18.36 18.95
C PRO A 112 4.70 -19.79 19.46
N GLN A 113 4.04 -20.15 20.57
CA GLN A 113 4.02 -21.53 21.07
C GLN A 113 3.53 -22.50 19.99
N GLY A 114 4.15 -23.69 19.95
CA GLY A 114 3.76 -24.78 19.04
C GLY A 114 4.32 -24.69 17.62
N LEU A 115 5.17 -23.71 17.32
CA LEU A 115 5.95 -23.68 16.09
C LEU A 115 7.24 -24.48 16.24
N ASN A 116 7.47 -25.43 15.33
CA ASN A 116 8.74 -26.14 15.21
C ASN A 116 9.52 -25.48 14.07
N LEU A 117 10.48 -24.63 14.42
CA LEU A 117 11.31 -23.84 13.49
C LEU A 117 12.71 -24.44 13.32
#